data_AF-A0A2N7NFH7-F1
#
_entry.id   AF-A0A2N7NFH7-F1
#
_cell.length_a   1.000
_cell.length_b   1.000
_cell.length_c   1.000
_cell.angle_alpha   90.00
_cell.angle_beta   90.00
_cell.angle_gamma   90.00
#
_symmetry.space_group_name_H-M   'P 1'
#
loop_
_entity.id
_entity.type
_entity.pdbx_description
1 polymer ?
#
loop_
_entity_poly.entity_id
_entity_poly.type
_entity_poly.pdbx_seq_one_letter_code
_entity_poly.pdbx_strand_id
1 'polypeptide(L)'
;MTDHRQLITTEDYRELPNDFFKKSHALVFSQLGLTAREHDTFALFLSRLHEDHWVAYQEGRHVYAPEYTFQSEVLKEWFGLSAKQLYPTLKPMAKRLSSRKVGLMNDADQEFDFMPLFSRVAYKKGALIMVPNAELMDAYLAQSAGHAQINHLSFRSLKSEHSKRLYTILSRFKKPGMKLHEQSIAQLHGLFGLLDEQGKLTKSSYTNNKVFMERCIRKPIEELASNEEVRKELSFLVDEESGSYGYKARYRGKSIVALEFLFQWKQKSDNKGEALERAKLAEELAPDNPMLKLAKEAFNIVLSYPVNGELSKHHKLAIESVRMGIIVMPADMQFDSIFYHRLELMEL
;
A
#
# COMPACT_ATOMS: atom_id res chain seq x y z
N MET A 1 -4.68 -19.75 31.00
CA MET A 1 -4.51 -18.28 30.89
C MET A 1 -5.65 -17.77 30.03
N THR A 2 -6.51 -16.92 30.57
CA THR A 2 -7.63 -16.33 29.85
C THR A 2 -7.07 -15.24 28.94
N ASP A 3 -7.28 -15.35 27.63
CA ASP A 3 -6.81 -14.39 26.64
C ASP A 3 -7.61 -13.09 26.80
N HIS A 4 -7.09 -12.12 27.56
CA HIS A 4 -7.73 -10.84 27.83
C HIS A 4 -7.46 -9.83 26.70
N ARG A 5 -7.77 -10.17 25.46
CA ARG A 5 -7.72 -9.23 24.33
C ARG A 5 -8.84 -8.20 24.44
N GLN A 6 -8.55 -6.97 24.04
CA GLN A 6 -9.60 -5.99 23.78
C GLN A 6 -10.42 -6.47 22.58
N LEU A 7 -11.74 -6.56 22.76
CA LEU A 7 -12.67 -7.02 21.73
C LEU A 7 -13.33 -5.81 21.07
N ILE A 8 -13.14 -5.67 19.76
CA ILE A 8 -13.77 -4.65 18.93
C ILE A 8 -14.81 -5.35 18.04
N THR A 9 -16.05 -5.37 18.51
CA THR A 9 -17.17 -5.95 17.76
C THR A 9 -17.82 -4.90 16.87
N THR A 10 -18.15 -5.28 15.64
CA THR A 10 -18.96 -4.50 14.70
C THR A 10 -20.22 -5.29 14.41
N GLU A 11 -21.35 -4.79 14.88
CA GLU A 11 -22.65 -5.44 14.78
C GLU A 11 -23.51 -4.82 13.68
N ASP A 12 -23.38 -3.51 13.49
CA ASP A 12 -24.07 -2.73 12.46
C ASP A 12 -23.07 -2.19 11.43
N TYR A 13 -23.44 -2.29 10.15
CA TYR A 13 -22.66 -1.75 9.04
C TYR A 13 -22.42 -0.24 9.18
N ARG A 14 -23.33 0.49 9.84
CA ARG A 14 -23.23 1.95 10.08
C ARG A 14 -22.07 2.35 10.99
N GLU A 15 -21.49 1.40 11.72
CA GLU A 15 -20.27 1.63 12.52
C GLU A 15 -19.02 1.76 11.64
N LEU A 16 -19.09 1.35 10.37
CA LEU A 16 -17.98 1.50 9.43
C LEU A 16 -18.03 2.89 8.78
N PRO A 17 -16.90 3.61 8.69
CA PRO A 17 -16.82 4.84 7.92
C PRO A 17 -17.29 4.61 6.48
N ASN A 18 -18.18 5.46 5.98
CA ASN A 18 -18.74 5.31 4.64
C ASN A 18 -17.89 5.94 3.53
N ASP A 19 -16.97 6.84 3.89
CA ASP A 19 -16.28 7.67 2.90
C ASP A 19 -15.00 7.01 2.37
N PHE A 20 -14.06 6.70 3.27
CA PHE A 20 -12.76 6.16 2.91
C PHE A 20 -12.13 5.35 4.05
N PHE A 21 -11.14 4.53 3.69
CA PHE A 21 -10.23 3.90 4.63
C PHE A 21 -8.80 4.38 4.37
N LYS A 22 -7.97 4.36 5.42
CA LYS A 22 -6.55 4.70 5.35
C LYS A 22 -5.75 3.42 5.12
N LYS A 23 -4.79 3.48 4.20
CA LYS A 23 -3.79 2.44 4.00
C LYS A 23 -2.41 3.08 3.96
N SER A 24 -1.52 2.68 4.87
CA SER A 24 -0.17 3.25 4.94
C SER A 24 0.63 3.03 3.66
N HIS A 25 1.63 3.87 3.43
CA HIS A 25 2.58 3.69 2.34
C HIS A 25 3.18 2.28 2.33
N ALA A 26 3.65 1.79 3.49
CA ALA A 26 4.20 0.43 3.62
C ALA A 26 3.22 -0.65 3.09
N LEU A 27 1.94 -0.57 3.47
CA LEU A 27 0.93 -1.53 3.00
C LEU A 27 0.52 -1.31 1.54
N VAL A 28 0.54 -0.08 1.02
CA VAL A 28 0.24 0.23 -0.39
C VAL A 28 1.31 -0.36 -1.31
N PHE A 29 2.59 -0.23 -0.95
CA PHE A 29 3.73 -0.64 -1.77
C PHE A 29 4.28 -2.03 -1.43
N SER A 30 3.83 -2.63 -0.33
CA SER A 30 4.15 -4.03 0.01
C SER A 30 3.84 -4.98 -1.15
N GLN A 31 4.69 -5.99 -1.38
CA GLN A 31 4.51 -6.97 -2.47
C GLN A 31 3.38 -7.99 -2.21
N LEU A 32 2.37 -7.61 -1.42
CA LEU A 32 1.21 -8.43 -1.08
C LEU A 32 0.35 -8.73 -2.32
N GLY A 33 0.45 -9.96 -2.81
CA GLY A 33 -0.46 -10.52 -3.79
C GLY A 33 -1.77 -10.96 -3.15
N LEU A 34 -2.73 -10.03 -3.01
CA LEU A 34 -4.08 -10.34 -2.50
C LEU A 34 -5.06 -10.57 -3.65
N THR A 35 -5.97 -11.53 -3.46
CA THR A 35 -7.14 -11.68 -4.36
C THR A 35 -8.13 -10.52 -4.16
N ALA A 36 -9.04 -10.31 -5.10
CA ALA A 36 -10.06 -9.24 -4.99
C ALA A 36 -10.87 -9.30 -3.67
N ARG A 37 -11.25 -10.50 -3.23
CA ARG A 37 -11.97 -10.71 -1.96
C ARG A 37 -11.10 -10.52 -0.73
N GLU A 38 -9.81 -10.85 -0.80
CA GLU A 38 -8.85 -10.55 0.27
C GLU A 38 -8.63 -9.04 0.40
N HIS A 39 -8.56 -8.33 -0.73
CA HIS A 39 -8.54 -6.87 -0.77
C HIS A 39 -9.78 -6.28 -0.08
N ASP A 40 -10.98 -6.77 -0.40
CA ASP A 40 -12.22 -6.31 0.24
C ASP A 40 -12.27 -6.61 1.74
N THR A 41 -11.76 -7.77 2.15
CA THR A 41 -11.69 -8.15 3.57
C THR A 41 -10.68 -7.30 4.33
N PHE A 42 -9.54 -7.03 3.71
CA PHE A 42 -8.54 -6.16 4.32
C PHE A 42 -9.03 -4.73 4.42
N ALA A 43 -9.78 -4.25 3.41
CA ALA A 43 -10.44 -2.94 3.47
C ALA A 43 -11.46 -2.88 4.62
N LEU A 44 -12.29 -3.92 4.83
CA LEU A 44 -13.22 -4.01 5.96
C LEU A 44 -12.50 -3.85 7.31
N PHE A 45 -11.38 -4.57 7.48
CA PHE A 45 -10.55 -4.43 8.67
C PHE A 45 -10.02 -3.00 8.84
N LEU A 46 -9.43 -2.42 7.80
CA LEU A 46 -8.87 -1.06 7.84
C LEU A 46 -9.95 0.02 8.06
N SER A 47 -11.20 -0.22 7.69
CA SER A 47 -12.33 0.68 7.98
C SER A 47 -12.63 0.79 9.47
N ARG A 48 -12.54 -0.33 10.19
CA ARG A 48 -12.86 -0.37 11.63
C ARG A 48 -11.65 -0.04 12.50
N LEU A 49 -10.45 -0.12 11.94
CA LEU A 49 -9.21 0.17 12.61
C LEU A 49 -9.17 1.64 13.10
N HIS A 50 -8.73 1.84 14.34
CA HIS A 50 -8.59 3.15 14.96
C HIS A 50 -7.50 3.09 16.02
N GLU A 51 -6.77 4.18 16.24
CA GLU A 51 -5.67 4.26 17.20
C GLU A 51 -6.11 3.96 18.64
N ASP A 52 -7.29 4.44 19.04
CA ASP A 52 -7.86 4.19 20.38
C ASP A 52 -8.00 2.71 20.74
N HIS A 53 -8.16 1.83 19.74
CA HIS A 53 -8.24 0.38 19.98
C HIS A 53 -6.89 -0.23 20.38
N TRP A 54 -5.79 0.51 20.22
CA TRP A 54 -4.43 0.04 20.44
C TRP A 54 -3.76 0.69 21.66
N VAL A 55 -4.37 1.71 22.26
CA VAL A 55 -3.83 2.46 23.41
C VAL A 55 -3.37 1.52 24.53
N ALA A 56 -4.19 0.54 24.88
CA ALA A 56 -3.85 -0.38 25.96
C ALA A 56 -2.66 -1.30 25.63
N TYR A 57 -2.46 -1.63 24.35
CA TYR A 57 -1.28 -2.36 23.88
C TYR A 57 -0.04 -1.46 23.87
N GLN A 58 -0.16 -0.23 23.35
CA GLN A 58 0.93 0.75 23.28
C GLN A 58 1.46 1.16 24.67
N GLU A 59 0.58 1.28 25.66
CA GLU A 59 0.94 1.58 27.05
C GLU A 59 1.43 0.35 27.83
N GLY A 60 1.56 -0.82 27.18
CA GLY A 60 2.00 -2.06 27.81
C GLY A 60 0.99 -2.65 28.82
N ARG A 61 -0.24 -2.13 28.86
CA ARG A 61 -1.32 -2.64 29.73
C ARG A 61 -1.87 -3.99 29.24
N HIS A 62 -1.80 -4.25 27.93
CA HIS A 62 -2.13 -5.53 27.31
C HIS A 62 -0.95 -6.05 26.48
N VAL A 63 -0.71 -7.36 26.57
CA VAL A 63 0.33 -8.05 25.79
C VAL A 63 -0.17 -8.45 24.39
N TYR A 64 -1.47 -8.38 24.16
CA TYR A 64 -2.11 -8.86 22.93
C TYR A 64 -2.70 -7.71 22.11
N ALA A 65 -2.54 -7.80 20.79
CA ALA A 65 -3.24 -6.94 19.84
C ALA A 65 -4.77 -7.08 19.97
N PRO A 66 -5.54 -6.01 19.67
CA PRO A 66 -7.00 -6.04 19.68
C PRO A 66 -7.56 -7.07 18.70
N GLU A 67 -8.69 -7.68 19.06
CA GLU A 67 -9.44 -8.60 18.20
C GLU A 67 -10.61 -7.85 17.55
N TYR A 68 -10.70 -7.92 16.22
CA TYR A 68 -11.79 -7.32 15.45
C TYR A 68 -12.78 -8.41 15.03
N THR A 69 -14.04 -8.23 15.42
CA THR A 69 -15.12 -9.18 15.13
C THR A 69 -16.20 -8.51 14.30
N PHE A 70 -16.49 -9.05 13.12
CA PHE A 70 -17.53 -8.56 12.22
C PHE A 70 -18.68 -9.55 12.16
N GLN A 71 -19.88 -9.12 12.54
CA GLN A 71 -21.07 -9.97 12.57
C GLN A 71 -21.63 -10.26 11.16
N SER A 72 -22.49 -11.28 11.07
CA SER A 72 -23.02 -11.76 9.79
C SER A 72 -23.75 -10.68 8.99
N GLU A 73 -24.45 -9.76 9.64
CA GLU A 73 -25.18 -8.68 8.97
C GLU A 73 -24.20 -7.74 8.24
N VAL A 74 -23.18 -7.26 8.95
CA VAL A 74 -22.09 -6.45 8.41
C VAL A 74 -21.43 -7.14 7.21
N LEU A 75 -21.12 -8.43 7.35
CA LEU A 75 -20.43 -9.18 6.29
C LEU A 75 -21.31 -9.39 5.05
N LYS A 76 -22.61 -9.67 5.24
CA LYS A 76 -23.56 -9.82 4.12
C LYS A 76 -23.67 -8.52 3.33
N GLU A 77 -23.79 -7.40 4.02
CA GLU A 77 -23.87 -6.07 3.40
C GLU A 77 -22.56 -5.70 2.70
N TRP A 78 -21.42 -5.88 3.39
CA TRP A 78 -20.10 -5.54 2.87
C TRP A 78 -19.74 -6.30 1.59
N PHE A 79 -20.03 -7.61 1.55
CA PHE A 79 -19.67 -8.45 0.41
C PHE A 79 -20.79 -8.62 -0.62
N GLY A 80 -22.00 -8.12 -0.34
CA GLY A 80 -23.19 -8.33 -1.17
C GLY A 80 -23.60 -9.80 -1.25
N LEU A 81 -23.55 -10.53 -0.13
CA LEU A 81 -23.77 -11.98 -0.07
C LEU A 81 -25.01 -12.34 0.74
N SER A 82 -25.68 -13.42 0.35
CA SER A 82 -26.69 -14.05 1.21
C SER A 82 -26.05 -14.86 2.34
N ALA A 83 -26.81 -15.15 3.40
CA ALA A 83 -26.33 -15.95 4.53
C ALA A 83 -25.79 -17.33 4.10
N LYS A 84 -26.40 -17.96 3.09
CA LYS A 84 -25.97 -19.27 2.54
C LYS A 84 -24.61 -19.20 1.84
N GLN A 85 -24.29 -18.06 1.24
CA GLN A 85 -23.04 -17.86 0.50
C GLN A 85 -21.89 -17.39 1.39
N LEU A 86 -22.19 -16.92 2.60
CA LEU A 86 -21.22 -16.26 3.46
C LEU A 86 -20.07 -17.21 3.87
N TYR A 87 -20.40 -18.32 4.53
CA TYR A 87 -19.41 -19.31 4.96
C TYR A 87 -18.54 -19.88 3.82
N PRO A 88 -19.10 -20.41 2.70
CA PRO A 88 -18.28 -20.96 1.62
C PRO A 88 -17.40 -19.90 0.94
N THR A 89 -17.80 -18.62 0.97
CA THR A 89 -16.97 -17.52 0.44
C THR A 89 -15.85 -17.13 1.39
N LEU A 90 -16.15 -16.99 2.68
CA LEU A 90 -15.19 -16.54 3.68
C LEU A 90 -14.15 -17.59 4.04
N LYS A 91 -14.50 -18.88 4.07
CA LYS A 91 -13.56 -19.95 4.44
C LYS A 91 -12.26 -19.98 3.61
N PRO A 92 -12.29 -20.05 2.27
CA PRO A 92 -11.08 -20.06 1.47
C PRO A 92 -10.33 -18.72 1.51
N MET A 93 -11.05 -17.61 1.65
CA MET A 93 -10.47 -16.28 1.83
C MET A 93 -9.70 -16.21 3.15
N ALA A 94 -10.32 -16.58 4.27
CA ALA A 94 -9.72 -16.55 5.60
C ALA A 94 -8.45 -17.41 5.66
N LYS A 95 -8.49 -18.62 5.08
CA LYS A 95 -7.33 -19.51 5.00
C LYS A 95 -6.14 -18.87 4.27
N ARG A 96 -6.38 -18.17 3.16
CA ARG A 96 -5.31 -17.51 2.41
C ARG A 96 -4.83 -16.26 3.13
N LEU A 97 -5.75 -15.44 3.66
CA LEU A 97 -5.43 -14.21 4.36
C LEU A 97 -4.58 -14.46 5.61
N SER A 98 -4.85 -15.55 6.36
CA SER A 98 -4.03 -15.96 7.51
C SER A 98 -2.61 -16.36 7.16
N SER A 99 -2.32 -16.69 5.90
CA SER A 99 -0.98 -17.07 5.45
C SER A 99 -0.30 -15.97 4.63
N ARG A 100 -0.93 -14.81 4.41
CA ARG A 100 -0.31 -13.70 3.68
C ARG A 100 0.73 -13.05 4.57
N LYS A 101 1.97 -12.96 4.08
CA LYS A 101 3.06 -12.30 4.77
C LYS A 101 3.50 -11.07 4.00
N VAL A 102 3.89 -10.03 4.74
CA VAL A 102 4.70 -8.93 4.26
C VAL A 102 6.14 -9.30 4.58
N GLY A 103 7.05 -9.17 3.62
CA GLY A 103 8.46 -9.38 3.92
C GLY A 103 9.37 -8.43 3.19
N LEU A 104 10.54 -8.25 3.80
CA LEU A 104 11.69 -7.57 3.25
C LEU A 104 12.81 -8.61 3.15
N MET A 105 13.33 -8.77 1.95
CA MET A 105 14.55 -9.55 1.71
C MET A 105 15.66 -8.59 1.37
N ASN A 106 16.80 -8.81 2.00
CA ASN A 106 18.05 -8.18 1.63
C ASN A 106 19.09 -9.29 1.39
N ASP A 107 19.13 -9.77 0.14
CA ASP A 107 20.05 -10.84 -0.26
C ASP A 107 21.52 -10.42 -0.16
N ALA A 108 21.82 -9.11 -0.20
CA ALA A 108 23.19 -8.60 -0.06
C ALA A 108 23.71 -8.78 1.38
N ASP A 109 22.84 -8.52 2.37
CA ASP A 109 23.16 -8.69 3.80
C ASP A 109 22.75 -10.07 4.35
N GLN A 110 22.18 -10.95 3.51
CA GLN A 110 21.62 -12.25 3.89
C GLN A 110 20.54 -12.18 4.98
N GLU A 111 19.79 -11.08 5.02
CA GLU A 111 18.73 -10.86 5.99
C GLU A 111 17.36 -11.01 5.33
N PHE A 112 16.43 -11.63 6.04
CA PHE A 112 15.04 -11.71 5.64
C PHE A 112 14.14 -11.59 6.86
N ASP A 113 13.03 -10.87 6.69
CA ASP A 113 11.96 -10.81 7.67
C ASP A 113 10.61 -10.98 6.96
N PHE A 114 9.79 -11.91 7.45
CA PHE A 114 8.48 -12.22 6.89
C PHE A 114 7.45 -12.27 8.01
N MET A 115 6.63 -11.23 8.08
CA MET A 115 5.60 -11.09 9.08
C MET A 115 4.22 -11.41 8.47
N PRO A 116 3.43 -12.33 9.04
CA PRO A 116 2.05 -12.51 8.62
C PRO A 116 1.24 -11.24 8.87
N LEU A 117 0.26 -10.96 8.01
CA LEU A 117 -0.65 -9.83 8.21
C LEU A 117 -1.46 -10.01 9.50
N PHE A 118 -2.06 -11.19 9.65
CA PHE A 118 -2.93 -11.48 10.78
C PHE A 118 -2.33 -12.63 11.58
N SER A 119 -2.20 -12.43 12.89
CA SER A 119 -1.86 -13.51 13.81
C SER A 119 -3.00 -14.54 13.91
N ARG A 120 -4.24 -14.12 13.62
CA ARG A 120 -5.41 -15.01 13.56
C ARG A 120 -6.46 -14.49 12.61
N VAL A 121 -7.02 -15.39 11.79
CA VAL A 121 -8.27 -15.18 11.04
C VAL A 121 -9.16 -16.38 11.28
N ALA A 122 -10.38 -16.17 11.78
CA ALA A 122 -11.31 -17.24 12.09
C ALA A 122 -12.73 -16.84 11.71
N TYR A 123 -13.59 -17.84 11.49
CA TYR A 123 -15.03 -17.62 11.35
C TYR A 123 -15.76 -18.52 12.33
N LYS A 124 -16.54 -17.94 13.25
CA LYS A 124 -17.21 -18.66 14.33
C LYS A 124 -18.58 -18.06 14.60
N LYS A 125 -19.60 -18.91 14.67
CA LYS A 125 -20.99 -18.52 15.02
C LYS A 125 -21.52 -17.32 14.19
N GLY A 126 -21.19 -17.26 12.90
CA GLY A 126 -21.67 -16.18 12.03
C GLY A 126 -20.76 -14.96 11.96
N ALA A 127 -19.68 -14.89 12.75
CA ALA A 127 -18.79 -13.75 12.80
C ALA A 127 -17.40 -14.07 12.22
N LEU A 128 -16.84 -13.11 11.47
CA LEU A 128 -15.45 -13.12 11.04
C LEU A 128 -14.61 -12.43 12.12
N ILE A 129 -13.60 -13.13 12.62
CA ILE A 129 -12.70 -12.69 13.68
C ILE A 129 -11.31 -12.50 13.07
N MET A 130 -10.73 -11.33 13.26
CA MET A 130 -9.44 -10.95 12.72
C MET A 130 -8.58 -10.35 13.84
N VAL A 131 -7.41 -10.93 14.05
CA VAL A 131 -6.41 -10.40 14.98
C VAL A 131 -5.20 -10.00 14.15
N PRO A 132 -4.89 -8.70 14.05
CA PRO A 132 -3.72 -8.22 13.34
C PRO A 132 -2.42 -8.73 13.99
N ASN A 133 -1.36 -8.84 13.21
CA ASN A 133 -0.02 -9.00 13.75
C ASN A 133 0.43 -7.66 14.35
N ALA A 134 0.77 -7.67 15.64
CA ALA A 134 1.14 -6.46 16.37
C ALA A 134 2.46 -5.85 15.88
N GLU A 135 3.36 -6.65 15.30
CA GLU A 135 4.60 -6.17 14.69
C GLU A 135 4.35 -5.24 13.49
N LEU A 136 3.15 -5.33 12.88
CA LEU A 136 2.73 -4.48 11.78
C LEU A 136 1.83 -3.32 12.24
N MET A 137 1.74 -3.04 13.55
CA MET A 137 0.87 -2.00 14.12
C MET A 137 1.07 -0.64 13.45
N ASP A 138 2.31 -0.17 13.32
CA ASP A 138 2.61 1.14 12.71
C ASP A 138 2.16 1.21 11.26
N ALA A 139 2.32 0.09 10.53
CA ALA A 139 1.85 -0.04 9.16
C ALA A 139 0.31 -0.06 9.09
N TYR A 140 -0.39 -0.62 10.07
CA TYR A 140 -1.85 -0.60 10.12
C TYR A 140 -2.40 0.78 10.46
N LEU A 141 -1.91 1.39 11.55
CA LEU A 141 -2.40 2.68 12.05
C LEU A 141 -2.01 3.85 11.15
N ALA A 142 -1.09 3.64 10.20
CA ALA A 142 -0.68 4.63 9.23
C ALA A 142 -0.16 5.94 9.86
N GLN A 143 0.51 5.80 11.01
CA GLN A 143 1.09 6.88 11.81
C GLN A 143 2.35 7.51 11.16
N SER A 144 2.92 6.86 10.13
CA SER A 144 4.07 7.38 9.38
C SER A 144 3.67 8.24 8.17
N ALA A 145 4.62 9.04 7.68
CA ALA A 145 4.44 10.09 6.67
C ALA A 145 3.95 9.56 5.29
N GLY A 146 2.65 9.32 5.18
CA GLY A 146 1.97 9.05 3.94
C GLY A 146 1.04 7.85 4.00
N HIS A 147 -0.25 8.11 3.84
CA HIS A 147 -1.25 7.09 3.59
C HIS A 147 -2.02 7.39 2.32
N ALA A 148 -2.55 6.36 1.69
CA ALA A 148 -3.59 6.49 0.69
C ALA A 148 -4.94 6.60 1.41
N GLN A 149 -5.71 7.62 1.09
CA GLN A 149 -7.13 7.69 1.44
C GLN A 149 -7.92 7.08 0.28
N ILE A 150 -8.51 5.91 0.51
CA ILE A 150 -9.10 5.09 -0.55
C ILE A 150 -10.62 5.12 -0.38
N ASN A 151 -11.35 5.61 -1.38
CA ASN A 151 -12.80 5.72 -1.30
C ASN A 151 -13.45 4.32 -1.26
N HIS A 152 -14.35 4.11 -0.31
CA HIS A 152 -14.98 2.80 -0.08
C HIS A 152 -15.80 2.32 -1.27
N LEU A 153 -16.68 3.19 -1.79
CA LEU A 153 -17.60 2.85 -2.87
C LEU A 153 -16.85 2.55 -4.16
N SER A 154 -15.90 3.41 -4.53
CA SER A 154 -15.02 3.23 -5.69
C SER A 154 -14.19 1.96 -5.58
N PHE A 155 -13.59 1.68 -4.42
CA PHE A 155 -12.73 0.51 -4.26
C PHE A 155 -13.52 -0.81 -4.34
N ARG A 156 -14.68 -0.88 -3.67
CA ARG A 156 -15.48 -2.11 -3.62
C ARG A 156 -16.19 -2.41 -4.94
N SER A 157 -16.52 -1.40 -5.73
CA SER A 157 -17.18 -1.60 -7.04
C SER A 157 -16.25 -2.26 -8.08
N LEU A 158 -14.93 -2.25 -7.84
CA LEU A 158 -13.94 -2.93 -8.68
C LEU A 158 -13.96 -4.45 -8.45
N LYS A 159 -13.83 -5.21 -9.53
CA LYS A 159 -13.93 -6.67 -9.54
C LYS A 159 -12.57 -7.35 -9.57
N SER A 160 -11.60 -6.78 -10.27
CA SER A 160 -10.26 -7.35 -10.41
C SER A 160 -9.34 -6.96 -9.25
N GLU A 161 -8.49 -7.90 -8.82
CA GLU A 161 -7.42 -7.64 -7.86
C GLU A 161 -6.43 -6.59 -8.39
N HIS A 162 -6.08 -6.64 -9.68
CA HIS A 162 -5.16 -5.70 -10.31
C HIS A 162 -5.75 -4.29 -10.36
N SER A 163 -7.06 -4.15 -10.56
CA SER A 163 -7.76 -2.85 -10.56
C SER A 163 -7.83 -2.25 -9.17
N LYS A 164 -8.17 -3.06 -8.15
CA LYS A 164 -8.13 -2.65 -6.74
C LYS A 164 -6.72 -2.20 -6.34
N ARG A 165 -5.70 -2.94 -6.81
CA ARG A 165 -4.30 -2.64 -6.54
C ARG A 165 -3.85 -1.34 -7.21
N LEU A 166 -4.11 -1.17 -8.50
CA LEU A 166 -3.78 0.06 -9.22
C LEU A 166 -4.49 1.26 -8.59
N TYR A 167 -5.80 1.17 -8.33
CA TYR A 167 -6.55 2.25 -7.68
C TYR A 167 -5.98 2.63 -6.29
N THR A 168 -5.55 1.63 -5.51
CA THR A 168 -4.89 1.85 -4.21
C THR A 168 -3.58 2.62 -4.36
N ILE A 169 -2.76 2.25 -5.35
CA ILE A 169 -1.49 2.92 -5.65
C ILE A 169 -1.76 4.37 -6.06
N LEU A 170 -2.66 4.59 -7.03
CA LEU A 170 -2.98 5.93 -7.53
C LEU A 170 -3.59 6.83 -6.44
N SER A 171 -4.34 6.25 -5.49
CA SER A 171 -4.95 6.98 -4.37
C SER A 171 -3.93 7.61 -3.41
N ARG A 172 -2.67 7.17 -3.46
CA ARG A 172 -1.57 7.81 -2.72
C ARG A 172 -1.21 9.19 -3.28
N PHE A 173 -1.48 9.44 -4.57
CA PHE A 173 -1.05 10.61 -5.33
C PHE A 173 -2.23 11.52 -5.68
N LYS A 174 -3.15 11.73 -4.72
CA LYS A 174 -4.31 12.62 -4.88
C LYS A 174 -4.01 14.11 -4.71
N LYS A 175 -2.87 14.49 -4.12
CA LYS A 175 -2.52 15.89 -3.88
C LYS A 175 -2.01 16.54 -5.18
N PRO A 176 -2.36 17.82 -5.46
CA PRO A 176 -1.76 18.56 -6.56
C PRO A 176 -0.22 18.53 -6.49
N GLY A 177 0.43 18.28 -7.62
CA GLY A 177 1.90 18.17 -7.70
C GLY A 177 2.46 16.80 -7.28
N MET A 178 1.69 15.92 -6.66
CA MET A 178 2.12 14.53 -6.43
C MET A 178 1.88 13.69 -7.69
N LYS A 179 2.95 13.06 -8.19
CA LYS A 179 2.90 12.11 -9.29
C LYS A 179 3.54 10.80 -8.87
N LEU A 180 3.04 9.70 -9.41
CA LEU A 180 3.76 8.45 -9.36
C LEU A 180 4.87 8.53 -10.40
N HIS A 181 6.12 8.60 -9.95
CA HIS A 181 7.28 8.57 -10.85
C HIS A 181 7.29 7.30 -11.71
N GLU A 182 7.98 7.37 -12.84
CA GLU A 182 8.23 6.23 -13.70
C GLU A 182 8.66 5.00 -12.89
N GLN A 183 8.02 3.86 -13.16
CA GLN A 183 8.29 2.59 -12.52
C GLN A 183 8.81 1.59 -13.55
N SER A 184 9.92 0.92 -13.23
CA SER A 184 10.41 -0.19 -14.04
C SER A 184 9.41 -1.37 -14.04
N ILE A 185 9.44 -2.20 -15.08
CA ILE A 185 8.61 -3.42 -15.13
C ILE A 185 8.87 -4.33 -13.92
N ALA A 186 10.11 -4.43 -13.45
CA ALA A 186 10.46 -5.21 -12.27
C ALA A 186 9.81 -4.65 -10.99
N GLN A 187 9.89 -3.33 -10.77
CA GLN A 187 9.19 -2.68 -9.66
C GLN A 187 7.69 -2.92 -9.75
N LEU A 188 7.10 -2.78 -10.95
CA LEU A 188 5.67 -3.01 -11.16
C LEU A 188 5.25 -4.46 -10.84
N HIS A 189 6.07 -5.47 -11.13
CA HIS A 189 5.77 -6.84 -10.70
C HIS A 189 5.62 -6.94 -9.17
N GLY A 190 6.52 -6.30 -8.42
CA GLY A 190 6.41 -6.18 -6.97
C GLY A 190 5.17 -5.39 -6.55
N LEU A 191 4.92 -4.23 -7.17
CA LEU A 191 3.76 -3.38 -6.87
C LEU A 191 2.43 -4.05 -7.17
N PHE A 192 2.35 -4.99 -8.09
CA PHE A 192 1.14 -5.77 -8.36
C PHE A 192 1.07 -7.08 -7.57
N GLY A 193 2.02 -7.31 -6.64
CA GLY A 193 2.05 -8.51 -5.80
C GLY A 193 2.22 -9.79 -6.61
N LEU A 194 2.97 -9.70 -7.71
CA LEU A 194 3.21 -10.83 -8.62
C LEU A 194 4.43 -11.65 -8.21
N LEU A 195 5.22 -11.15 -7.26
CA LEU A 195 6.42 -11.79 -6.76
C LEU A 195 6.11 -12.66 -5.53
N ASP A 196 6.85 -13.74 -5.38
CA ASP A 196 6.84 -14.60 -4.19
C ASP A 196 7.82 -14.08 -3.12
N GLU A 197 7.93 -14.82 -2.02
CA GLU A 197 8.86 -14.55 -0.92
C GLU A 197 10.34 -14.70 -1.32
N GLN A 198 10.67 -14.96 -2.59
CA GLN A 198 12.04 -15.02 -3.12
C GLN A 198 12.25 -13.99 -4.25
N GLY A 199 11.32 -13.05 -4.42
CA GLY A 199 11.37 -12.05 -5.48
C GLY A 199 11.13 -12.61 -6.88
N LYS A 200 10.64 -13.85 -7.02
CA LYS A 200 10.37 -14.49 -8.30
C LYS A 200 8.89 -14.39 -8.66
N LEU A 201 8.59 -14.35 -9.96
CA LEU A 201 7.21 -14.30 -10.43
C LEU A 201 6.43 -15.56 -10.04
N THR A 202 5.36 -15.37 -9.27
CA THR A 202 4.39 -16.42 -8.89
C THR A 202 3.74 -17.09 -10.10
N LYS A 203 3.65 -16.38 -11.23
CA LYS A 203 3.18 -16.92 -12.52
C LYS A 203 4.14 -16.50 -13.64
N SER A 204 4.82 -17.48 -14.23
CA SER A 204 5.79 -17.28 -15.33
C SER A 204 5.22 -16.54 -16.55
N SER A 205 3.91 -16.61 -16.78
CA SER A 205 3.25 -15.86 -17.87
C SER A 205 3.49 -14.35 -17.82
N TYR A 206 3.75 -13.77 -16.63
CA TYR A 206 4.04 -12.34 -16.49
C TYR A 206 5.46 -11.95 -16.92
N THR A 207 6.37 -12.90 -17.15
CA THR A 207 7.65 -12.63 -17.81
C THR A 207 7.45 -12.06 -19.22
N ASN A 208 6.31 -12.35 -19.85
CA ASN A 208 5.94 -11.75 -21.12
C ASN A 208 5.31 -10.37 -20.87
N ASN A 209 6.04 -9.30 -21.23
CA ASN A 209 5.56 -7.93 -21.10
C ASN A 209 4.19 -7.70 -21.73
N LYS A 210 3.85 -8.35 -22.87
CA LYS A 210 2.52 -8.17 -23.47
C LYS A 210 1.41 -8.68 -22.54
N VAL A 211 1.62 -9.82 -21.89
CA VAL A 211 0.66 -10.40 -20.94
C VAL A 211 0.55 -9.56 -19.67
N PHE A 212 1.69 -9.10 -19.13
CA PHE A 212 1.72 -8.20 -17.99
C PHE A 212 0.99 -6.89 -18.28
N MET A 213 1.36 -6.20 -19.37
CA MET A 213 0.72 -4.96 -19.79
C MET A 213 -0.78 -5.13 -19.98
N GLU A 214 -1.22 -6.23 -20.59
CA GLU A 214 -2.64 -6.48 -20.81
C GLU A 214 -3.42 -6.69 -19.50
N ARG A 215 -2.91 -7.55 -18.61
CA ARG A 215 -3.67 -8.00 -17.43
C ARG A 215 -3.55 -7.06 -16.23
N CYS A 216 -2.40 -6.40 -16.07
CA CYS A 216 -2.09 -5.59 -14.89
C CYS A 216 -2.14 -4.08 -15.17
N ILE A 217 -2.06 -3.65 -16.44
CA ILE A 217 -2.05 -2.23 -16.79
C ILE A 217 -3.32 -1.86 -17.57
N ARG A 218 -3.50 -2.37 -18.79
CA ARG A 218 -4.60 -1.95 -19.70
C ARG A 218 -5.97 -2.31 -19.17
N LYS A 219 -6.24 -3.60 -18.89
CA LYS A 219 -7.54 -4.03 -18.36
C LYS A 219 -7.90 -3.32 -17.04
N PRO A 220 -6.97 -3.15 -16.09
CA PRO A 220 -7.22 -2.34 -14.90
C PRO A 220 -7.56 -0.88 -15.20
N ILE A 221 -6.82 -0.22 -16.09
CA ILE A 221 -7.11 1.17 -16.51
C ILE A 221 -8.50 1.25 -17.15
N GLU A 222 -8.84 0.31 -18.04
CA GLU A 222 -10.16 0.23 -18.68
C GLU A 222 -11.28 0.04 -17.67
N GLU A 223 -11.11 -0.87 -16.70
CA GLU A 223 -12.09 -1.08 -15.63
C GLU A 223 -12.26 0.19 -14.79
N LEU A 224 -11.15 0.83 -14.38
CA LEU A 224 -11.19 2.06 -13.60
C LEU A 224 -11.86 3.22 -14.37
N ALA A 225 -11.58 3.35 -15.67
CA ALA A 225 -12.13 4.40 -16.51
C ALA A 225 -13.64 4.20 -16.80
N SER A 226 -14.08 2.95 -16.89
CA SER A 226 -15.49 2.61 -17.20
C SER A 226 -16.37 2.45 -15.95
N ASN A 227 -15.77 2.24 -14.76
CA ASN A 227 -16.51 2.08 -13.51
C ASN A 227 -17.20 3.39 -13.09
N GLU A 228 -18.50 3.28 -12.80
CA GLU A 228 -19.36 4.45 -12.52
C GLU A 228 -18.95 5.23 -11.28
N GLU A 229 -18.44 4.57 -10.24
CA GLU A 229 -18.00 5.23 -9.01
C GLU A 229 -16.62 5.86 -9.18
N VAL A 230 -15.69 5.14 -9.81
CA VAL A 230 -14.31 5.60 -10.00
C VAL A 230 -14.24 6.79 -10.96
N ARG A 231 -14.99 6.77 -12.07
CA ARG A 231 -14.95 7.86 -13.08
C ARG A 231 -15.43 9.21 -12.55
N LYS A 232 -16.15 9.23 -11.41
CA LYS A 232 -16.58 10.47 -10.73
C LYS A 232 -15.39 11.23 -10.13
N GLU A 233 -14.28 10.55 -9.86
CA GLU A 233 -13.13 11.11 -9.14
C GLU A 233 -11.77 10.86 -9.80
N LEU A 234 -11.66 9.93 -10.74
CA LEU A 234 -10.42 9.61 -11.45
C LEU A 234 -10.65 9.64 -12.96
N SER A 235 -9.70 10.19 -13.70
CA SER A 235 -9.63 10.10 -15.17
C SER A 235 -8.22 9.80 -15.62
N PHE A 236 -8.10 9.02 -16.69
CA PHE A 236 -6.82 8.73 -17.34
C PHE A 236 -6.62 9.62 -18.56
N LEU A 237 -5.37 9.94 -18.87
CA LEU A 237 -4.97 10.77 -20.00
C LEU A 237 -4.39 9.91 -21.13
N VAL A 238 -4.41 10.43 -22.35
CA VAL A 238 -3.76 9.79 -23.50
C VAL A 238 -2.34 10.35 -23.62
N ASP A 239 -1.36 9.47 -23.81
CA ASP A 239 -0.02 9.88 -24.20
C ASP A 239 -0.03 10.38 -25.65
N GLU A 240 0.30 11.66 -25.86
CA GLU A 240 0.23 12.32 -27.17
C GLU A 240 1.19 11.70 -28.20
N GLU A 241 2.31 11.13 -27.74
CA GLU A 241 3.33 10.53 -28.60
C GLU A 241 2.94 9.13 -29.09
N SER A 242 2.55 8.24 -28.17
CA SER A 242 2.27 6.84 -28.50
C SER A 242 0.78 6.51 -28.71
N GLY A 243 -0.12 7.41 -28.33
CA GLY A 243 -1.57 7.17 -28.29
C GLY A 243 -1.99 6.19 -27.18
N SER A 244 -1.09 5.81 -26.27
CA SER A 244 -1.40 4.89 -25.16
C SER A 244 -2.34 5.56 -24.15
N TYR A 245 -3.38 4.85 -23.71
CA TYR A 245 -4.33 5.36 -22.74
C TYR A 245 -3.94 5.02 -21.29
N GLY A 246 -3.77 6.06 -20.48
CA GLY A 246 -3.50 5.99 -19.04
C GLY A 246 -2.06 5.70 -18.64
N TYR A 247 -1.14 5.54 -19.59
CA TYR A 247 0.28 5.36 -19.32
C TYR A 247 1.15 5.83 -20.50
N LYS A 248 2.40 6.21 -20.19
CA LYS A 248 3.49 6.40 -21.15
C LYS A 248 4.50 5.28 -20.94
N ALA A 249 4.94 4.65 -22.02
CA ALA A 249 5.90 3.54 -21.97
C ALA A 249 7.30 3.97 -22.39
N ARG A 250 8.31 3.56 -21.62
CA ARG A 250 9.72 3.74 -21.97
C ARG A 250 10.29 2.46 -22.55
N TYR A 251 11.00 2.60 -23.66
CA TYR A 251 11.57 1.48 -24.41
C TYR A 251 13.09 1.43 -24.30
N ARG A 252 13.63 0.20 -24.24
CA ARG A 252 15.03 -0.09 -24.54
C ARG A 252 15.05 -1.05 -25.73
N GLY A 253 15.38 -0.54 -26.91
CA GLY A 253 15.18 -1.27 -28.16
C GLY A 253 13.69 -1.56 -28.40
N LYS A 254 13.33 -2.83 -28.59
CA LYS A 254 11.94 -3.27 -28.82
C LYS A 254 11.15 -3.58 -27.55
N SER A 255 11.80 -3.54 -26.39
CA SER A 255 11.21 -3.99 -25.12
C SER A 255 10.83 -2.79 -24.25
N ILE A 256 9.63 -2.82 -23.67
CA ILE A 256 9.21 -1.87 -22.63
C ILE A 256 10.01 -2.17 -21.36
N VAL A 257 10.64 -1.15 -20.77
CA VAL A 257 11.45 -1.28 -19.55
C VAL A 257 10.84 -0.56 -18.36
N ALA A 258 10.03 0.47 -18.59
CA ALA A 258 9.37 1.23 -17.54
C ALA A 258 8.08 1.89 -18.04
N LEU A 259 7.23 2.30 -17.10
CA LEU A 259 5.96 3.00 -17.35
C LEU A 259 5.82 4.21 -16.43
N GLU A 260 5.28 5.30 -16.97
CA GLU A 260 4.72 6.41 -16.21
C GLU A 260 3.19 6.34 -16.32
N PHE A 261 2.47 6.43 -15.19
CA PHE A 261 0.99 6.44 -15.21
C PHE A 261 0.46 7.86 -15.44
N LEU A 262 -0.45 8.00 -16.39
CA LEU A 262 -1.03 9.29 -16.79
C LEU A 262 -2.48 9.38 -16.31
N PHE A 263 -2.70 10.08 -15.19
CA PHE A 263 -4.00 10.19 -14.55
C PHE A 263 -4.19 11.54 -13.87
N GLN A 264 -5.45 11.88 -13.59
CA GLN A 264 -5.84 13.07 -12.86
C GLN A 264 -6.99 12.75 -11.92
N TRP A 265 -6.89 13.23 -10.68
CA TRP A 265 -7.99 13.21 -9.72
C TRP A 265 -8.87 14.43 -9.92
N LYS A 266 -10.18 14.20 -10.08
CA LYS A 266 -11.20 15.24 -10.13
C LYS A 266 -11.46 15.68 -8.69
N GLN A 267 -11.43 16.98 -8.42
CA GLN A 267 -11.84 17.49 -7.12
C GLN A 267 -13.34 17.22 -6.94
N LYS A 268 -13.69 16.35 -5.99
CA LYS A 268 -15.09 16.20 -5.54
C LYS A 268 -15.44 17.39 -4.64
N SER A 269 -16.56 18.05 -4.92
CA SER A 269 -17.17 19.05 -4.03
C SER A 269 -17.78 18.43 -2.75
N ASP A 270 -18.05 17.12 -2.75
CA ASP A 270 -18.86 16.46 -1.71
C ASP A 270 -18.10 15.48 -0.79
N ASN A 271 -16.78 15.31 -0.95
CA ASN A 271 -16.02 14.43 -0.05
C ASN A 271 -15.64 15.17 1.25
N LYS A 272 -16.64 15.70 1.96
CA LYS A 272 -16.46 16.52 3.17
C LYS A 272 -15.67 15.79 4.26
N GLY A 273 -15.89 14.48 4.44
CA GLY A 273 -15.13 13.68 5.41
C GLY A 273 -13.65 13.54 5.04
N GLU A 274 -13.32 13.22 3.78
CA GLU A 274 -11.94 13.18 3.30
C GLU A 274 -11.27 14.55 3.35
N ALA A 275 -12.00 15.62 3.00
CA ALA A 275 -11.50 16.99 3.04
C ALA A 275 -11.24 17.49 4.47
N LEU A 276 -12.15 17.20 5.41
CA LEU A 276 -12.01 17.56 6.82
C LEU A 276 -10.85 16.82 7.48
N GLU A 277 -10.71 15.52 7.22
CA GLU A 277 -9.57 14.73 7.69
C GLU A 277 -8.25 15.20 7.07
N ARG A 278 -8.25 15.61 5.79
CA ARG A 278 -7.07 16.24 5.17
C ARG A 278 -6.73 17.59 5.80
N ALA A 279 -7.73 18.39 6.17
CA ALA A 279 -7.51 19.65 6.86
C ALA A 279 -6.92 19.41 8.25
N LYS A 280 -7.49 18.48 9.02
CA LYS A 280 -6.97 18.05 10.32
C LYS A 280 -5.52 17.57 10.24
N LEU A 281 -5.21 16.69 9.27
CA LEU A 281 -3.84 16.20 9.02
C LEU A 281 -2.86 17.27 8.53
N ALA A 282 -3.34 18.35 7.90
CA ALA A 282 -2.49 19.46 7.50
C ALA A 282 -2.14 20.38 8.69
N GLU A 283 -2.98 20.38 9.73
CA GLU A 283 -2.78 21.10 10.99
C GLU A 283 -1.95 20.29 12.00
N GLU A 284 -1.97 18.96 11.91
CA GLU A 284 -1.08 18.09 12.69
C GLU A 284 0.38 18.31 12.27
N LEU A 285 1.23 18.73 13.22
CA LEU A 285 2.68 18.76 13.06
C LEU A 285 3.15 17.33 12.77
N ALA A 286 3.48 17.03 11.51
CA ALA A 286 4.03 15.74 11.14
C ALA A 286 5.22 15.42 12.07
N PRO A 287 5.19 14.32 12.83
CA PRO A 287 6.33 13.92 13.63
C PRO A 287 7.53 13.82 12.70
N ASP A 288 8.66 14.32 13.18
CA ASP A 288 9.92 14.43 12.46
C ASP A 288 10.22 13.10 11.73
N ASN A 289 9.88 13.03 10.44
CA ASN A 289 9.78 11.75 9.73
C ASN A 289 11.17 11.08 9.73
N PRO A 290 11.35 9.93 10.40
CA PRO A 290 12.66 9.30 10.53
C PRO A 290 13.25 8.95 9.17
N MET A 291 12.41 8.63 8.17
CA MET A 291 12.85 8.41 6.80
C MET A 291 13.31 9.71 6.12
N LEU A 292 12.66 10.84 6.45
CA LEU A 292 13.04 12.16 5.93
C LEU A 292 14.33 12.66 6.57
N LYS A 293 14.57 12.34 7.84
CA LYS A 293 15.87 12.54 8.50
C LYS A 293 16.95 11.69 7.82
N LEU A 294 16.68 10.40 7.61
CA LEU A 294 17.59 9.48 6.94
C LEU A 294 17.94 9.95 5.51
N ALA A 295 16.94 10.43 4.78
CA ALA A 295 17.10 11.03 3.45
C ALA A 295 18.01 12.27 3.47
N LYS A 296 17.75 13.20 4.39
CA LYS A 296 18.55 14.42 4.55
C LYS A 296 20.00 14.11 4.92
N GLU A 297 20.19 13.11 5.77
CA GLU A 297 21.51 12.65 6.22
C GLU A 297 22.31 12.03 5.07
N ALA A 298 21.70 11.11 4.31
CA ALA A 298 22.31 10.54 3.11
C ALA A 298 22.65 11.61 2.07
N PHE A 299 21.76 12.59 1.86
CA PHE A 299 22.00 13.68 0.91
C PHE A 299 23.24 14.51 1.27
N ASN A 300 23.35 14.90 2.54
CA ASN A 300 24.49 15.67 3.03
C ASN A 300 25.80 14.88 2.91
N ILE A 301 25.77 13.58 3.22
CA ILE A 301 26.95 12.71 3.13
C ILE A 301 27.45 12.62 1.69
N VAL A 302 26.57 12.33 0.72
CA VAL A 302 26.93 12.17 -0.70
C VAL A 302 27.51 13.47 -1.28
N LEU A 303 26.92 14.63 -0.94
CA LEU A 303 27.46 15.92 -1.39
C LEU A 303 28.80 16.28 -0.75
N SER A 304 29.03 15.84 0.49
CA SER A 304 30.28 16.07 1.21
C SER A 304 31.39 15.06 0.91
N TYR A 305 31.15 14.06 0.05
CA TYR A 305 32.12 13.02 -0.27
C TYR A 305 33.34 13.57 -1.07
N PRO A 306 34.59 13.15 -0.74
CA PRO A 306 34.97 12.23 0.34
C PRO A 306 34.85 12.88 1.72
N VAL A 307 34.17 12.17 2.63
CA VAL A 307 33.95 12.64 4.01
C VAL A 307 35.21 12.40 4.85
N ASN A 308 35.56 13.31 5.75
CA ASN A 308 36.67 13.11 6.67
C ASN A 308 36.29 12.07 7.76
N GLY A 309 36.88 10.88 7.69
CA GLY A 309 36.67 9.79 8.65
C GLY A 309 35.87 8.61 8.09
N GLU A 310 35.76 7.54 8.87
CA GLU A 310 34.99 6.36 8.48
C GLU A 310 33.47 6.58 8.59
N LEU A 311 32.71 6.06 7.64
CA LEU A 311 31.25 6.09 7.68
C LEU A 311 30.74 5.14 8.77
N SER A 312 29.88 5.65 9.65
CA SER A 312 29.19 4.84 10.65
C SER A 312 28.19 3.87 10.00
N LYS A 313 27.78 2.82 10.73
CA LYS A 313 26.72 1.90 10.28
C LYS A 313 25.41 2.63 9.91
N HIS A 314 25.08 3.69 10.64
CA HIS A 314 23.92 4.54 10.37
C HIS A 314 24.06 5.27 9.03
N HIS A 315 25.25 5.82 8.75
CA HIS A 315 25.52 6.50 7.48
C HIS A 315 25.40 5.55 6.29
N LYS A 316 25.92 4.33 6.40
CA LYS A 316 25.81 3.31 5.35
C LYS A 316 24.36 2.94 5.08
N LEU A 317 23.57 2.69 6.14
CA LEU A 317 22.15 2.40 6.04
C LEU A 317 21.36 3.54 5.36
N ALA A 318 21.68 4.79 5.71
CA ALA A 318 21.06 5.96 5.12
C ALA A 318 21.30 6.03 3.61
N ILE A 319 22.53 5.79 3.17
CA ILE A 319 22.89 5.86 1.74
C ILE A 319 22.25 4.71 0.95
N GLU A 320 22.28 3.48 1.47
CA GLU A 320 21.65 2.33 0.82
C GLU A 320 20.12 2.49 0.70
N SER A 321 19.48 3.09 1.70
CA SER A 321 18.04 3.36 1.64
C SER A 321 17.64 4.33 0.51
N VAL A 322 18.50 5.31 0.20
CA VAL A 322 18.34 6.21 -0.95
C VAL A 322 18.62 5.47 -2.26
N ARG A 323 19.66 4.63 -2.30
CA ARG A 323 20.05 3.84 -3.47
C ARG A 323 18.96 2.87 -3.91
N MET A 324 18.30 2.22 -2.96
CA MET A 324 17.20 1.30 -3.20
C MET A 324 15.87 2.00 -3.55
N GLY A 325 15.82 3.34 -3.51
CA GLY A 325 14.61 4.12 -3.81
C GLY A 325 13.48 3.90 -2.79
N ILE A 326 13.82 3.46 -1.58
CA ILE A 326 12.85 3.17 -0.50
C ILE A 326 12.31 4.48 0.10
N ILE A 327 13.06 5.58 -0.03
CA ILE A 327 12.72 6.87 0.59
C ILE A 327 12.31 7.90 -0.46
N VAL A 328 11.18 8.58 -0.21
CA VAL A 328 10.78 9.78 -0.95
C VAL A 328 11.54 10.97 -0.36
N MET A 329 12.46 11.52 -1.14
CA MET A 329 13.36 12.58 -0.69
C MET A 329 12.64 13.95 -0.61
N PRO A 330 13.08 14.86 0.28
CA PRO A 330 12.50 16.19 0.42
C PRO A 330 12.52 17.00 -0.88
N ALA A 331 11.48 17.78 -1.16
CA ALA A 331 11.37 18.58 -2.38
C ALA A 331 12.38 19.75 -2.45
N ASP A 332 12.96 20.13 -1.31
CA ASP A 332 14.02 21.13 -1.15
C ASP A 332 15.42 20.60 -1.49
N MET A 333 15.56 19.32 -1.84
CA MET A 333 16.84 18.69 -2.21
C MET A 333 16.83 18.26 -3.67
N GLN A 334 17.79 18.76 -4.46
CA GLN A 334 17.91 18.42 -5.89
C GLN A 334 18.86 17.23 -6.08
N PHE A 335 18.28 16.09 -6.50
CA PHE A 335 19.00 14.88 -6.89
C PHE A 335 19.25 14.91 -8.39
N ASP A 336 20.17 15.77 -8.79
CA ASP A 336 20.59 15.92 -10.18
C ASP A 336 21.61 14.84 -10.58
N SER A 337 22.09 14.91 -11.82
CA SER A 337 23.13 14.00 -12.32
C SER A 337 24.43 14.07 -11.50
N ILE A 338 24.71 15.18 -10.83
CA ILE A 338 25.91 15.36 -9.99
C ILE A 338 25.76 14.54 -8.71
N PHE A 339 24.57 14.56 -8.10
CA PHE A 339 24.27 13.75 -6.93
C PHE A 339 24.47 12.25 -7.22
N TYR A 340 23.81 11.73 -8.27
CA TYR A 340 23.90 10.30 -8.59
C TYR A 340 25.31 9.88 -9.01
N HIS A 341 26.04 10.75 -9.72
CA HIS A 341 27.43 10.48 -10.06
C HIS A 341 28.32 10.39 -8.80
N ARG A 342 28.13 11.27 -7.82
CA ARG A 342 28.85 11.20 -6.54
C ARG A 342 28.49 9.96 -5.74
N LEU A 343 27.21 9.59 -5.73
CA LEU A 343 26.73 8.36 -5.09
C LEU A 343 27.38 7.10 -5.69
N GLU A 344 27.60 7.07 -7.02
CA GLU A 344 28.29 5.98 -7.70
C GLU A 344 29.79 5.89 -7.35
N LEU A 345 30.42 7.01 -7.00
CA LEU A 345 31.84 7.08 -6.60
C LEU A 345 32.08 6.62 -5.14
N MET A 346 31.03 6.38 -4.37
CA MET A 346 31.12 5.85 -3.01
C MET A 346 31.21 4.32 -3.06
N GLU A 347 32.40 3.77 -2.82
CA GLU A 347 32.59 2.34 -2.55
C GLU A 347 32.21 2.06 -1.09
N LEU A 348 30.97 1.62 -0.85
CA LEU A 348 30.38 1.44 0.48
C LEU A 348 30.58 0.05 1.09
#